data_AF-A0A1H9DFL4-F1
#
_entry.id   AF-A0A1H9DFL4-F1
#
_cell.length_a   1.000
_cell.length_b   1.000
_cell.length_c   1.000
_cell.angle_alpha   90.00
_cell.angle_beta   90.00
_cell.angle_gamma   90.00
#
_symmetry.space_group_name_H-M   'P 1'
#
loop_
_entity.id
_entity.type
_entity.pdbx_description
1 polymer ?
#
loop_
_entity_poly.entity_id
_entity_poly.type
_entity_poly.pdbx_seq_one_letter_code
_entity_poly.pdbx_strand_id
1 'polypeptide(L)' 'MPMPATNVLSPAASKPATRAASTTMQALFAILFGALIIGVAGFSHIEAVHNAAHDTRHSNAFPCH' A
#
# COMPACT_ATOMS: atom_id res chain seq x y z
N MET A 1 -5.61 -17.82 60.41
CA MET A 1 -6.24 -16.67 59.71
C MET A 1 -5.90 -16.80 58.23
N PRO A 2 -6.86 -17.12 57.34
CA PRO A 2 -6.61 -17.29 55.91
C PRO A 2 -6.64 -15.93 55.18
N MET A 3 -5.74 -15.71 54.23
CA MET A 3 -5.77 -14.53 53.35
C MET A 3 -6.71 -14.79 52.15
N PRO A 4 -7.40 -13.77 51.60
CA PRO A 4 -8.20 -13.93 50.39
C PRO A 4 -7.32 -13.83 49.13
N ALA A 5 -7.50 -14.75 48.20
CA ALA A 5 -6.91 -14.68 46.87
C ALA A 5 -7.59 -13.58 46.04
N THR A 6 -6.87 -12.51 45.72
CA THR A 6 -7.32 -11.46 44.79
C THR A 6 -7.23 -12.00 43.36
N ASN A 7 -8.38 -12.27 42.75
CA ASN A 7 -8.49 -12.67 41.36
C ASN A 7 -8.31 -11.45 40.44
N VAL A 8 -7.11 -11.28 39.89
CA VAL A 8 -6.85 -10.27 38.86
C VAL A 8 -7.52 -10.71 37.55
N LEU A 9 -8.57 -9.99 37.15
CA LEU A 9 -9.16 -10.17 35.82
C LEU A 9 -8.21 -9.54 34.79
N SER A 10 -7.42 -10.37 34.11
CA SER A 10 -6.63 -9.92 32.96
C SER A 10 -7.56 -9.38 31.87
N PRO A 11 -7.35 -8.16 31.34
CA PRO A 11 -8.08 -7.72 30.18
C PRO A 11 -7.65 -8.60 29.00
N ALA A 12 -8.55 -9.47 28.55
CA ALA A 12 -8.41 -10.12 27.26
C ALA A 12 -8.37 -9.02 26.19
N ALA A 13 -7.18 -8.71 25.70
CA ALA A 13 -6.99 -7.75 24.63
C ALA A 13 -7.76 -8.25 23.39
N SER A 14 -8.95 -7.69 23.15
CA SER A 14 -9.66 -7.87 21.88
C SER A 14 -8.81 -7.23 20.79
N LYS A 15 -8.14 -8.08 19.99
CA LYS A 15 -7.51 -7.62 18.75
C LYS A 15 -8.61 -6.99 17.90
N PRO A 16 -8.47 -5.74 17.44
CA PRO A 16 -9.40 -5.20 16.47
C PRO A 16 -9.41 -6.16 15.28
N ALA A 17 -10.58 -6.64 14.90
CA ALA A 17 -10.75 -7.45 13.71
C ALA A 17 -10.55 -6.53 12.50
N THR A 18 -9.29 -6.29 12.13
CA THR A 18 -8.95 -5.64 10.87
C THR A 18 -9.52 -6.53 9.78
N ARG A 19 -10.52 -6.02 9.04
CA ARG A 19 -11.04 -6.73 7.87
C ARG A 19 -9.86 -6.94 6.92
N ALA A 20 -9.36 -8.16 6.87
CA ALA A 20 -8.30 -8.54 5.95
C ALA A 20 -8.91 -8.44 4.55
N ALA A 21 -8.69 -7.30 3.88
CA ALA A 21 -8.82 -7.28 2.44
C ALA A 21 -7.90 -8.40 1.91
N SER A 22 -8.46 -9.29 1.09
CA SER A 22 -7.69 -10.42 0.56
C SER A 22 -6.42 -9.90 -0.10
N THR A 23 -5.26 -10.40 0.31
CA THR A 23 -3.96 -10.06 -0.29
C THR A 23 -3.99 -10.26 -1.79
N THR A 24 -4.74 -11.24 -2.28
CA THR A 24 -4.97 -11.46 -3.71
C THR A 24 -5.68 -10.29 -4.37
N MET A 25 -6.72 -9.72 -3.73
CA MET A 25 -7.44 -8.57 -4.27
C MET A 25 -6.57 -7.31 -4.29
N GLN A 26 -5.73 -7.12 -3.27
CA GLN A 26 -4.76 -6.03 -3.21
C GLN A 26 -3.71 -6.18 -4.33
N ALA A 27 -3.17 -7.38 -4.53
CA ALA A 27 -2.19 -7.67 -5.57
C ALA A 27 -2.77 -7.47 -6.98
N LEU A 28 -3.99 -7.96 -7.23
CA LEU A 28 -4.67 -7.75 -8.51
C LEU A 28 -4.90 -6.27 -8.78
N PHE A 29 -5.33 -5.50 -7.78
CA PHE A 29 -5.51 -4.06 -7.93
C PHE A 29 -4.17 -3.36 -8.22
N ALA A 30 -3.09 -3.73 -7.53
CA ALA A 30 -1.76 -3.17 -7.77
C ALA A 30 -1.27 -3.45 -9.20
N ILE A 31 -1.47 -4.68 -9.70
CA ILE A 31 -1.10 -5.06 -11.07
C ILE A 31 -1.93 -4.26 -12.09
N LEU A 32 -3.25 -4.22 -11.92
CA LEU A 32 -4.14 -3.48 -12.83
C LEU A 32 -3.82 -1.99 -12.83
N PHE A 33 -3.56 -1.42 -11.66
CA PHE A 33 -3.18 -0.02 -11.53
C PHE A 33 -1.84 0.26 -12.22
N GLY A 34 -0.82 -0.58 -12.00
CA GLY A 34 0.46 -0.45 -12.71
C GLY A 34 0.31 -0.56 -14.22
N ALA A 35 -0.49 -1.52 -14.70
CA ALA A 35 -0.77 -1.69 -16.13
C ALA A 35 -1.49 -0.48 -16.73
N LEU A 36 -2.42 0.13 -16.00
CA LEU A 36 -3.11 1.36 -16.42
C LEU A 36 -2.13 2.52 -16.56
N ILE A 37 -1.24 2.72 -15.59
CA ILE A 37 -0.23 3.79 -15.63
C ILE A 37 0.68 3.62 -16.85
N ILE A 38 1.17 2.40 -17.10
CA ILE A 38 2.01 2.10 -18.27
C ILE A 38 1.23 2.33 -19.56
N GLY A 39 -0.03 1.88 -19.63
CA GLY A 39 -0.88 2.06 -20.81
C GLY A 39 -1.17 3.52 -21.12
N VAL A 40 -1.56 4.31 -20.11
CA VAL A 40 -1.88 5.74 -20.27
C VAL A 40 -0.62 6.53 -20.61
N ALA A 41 0.46 6.40 -19.85
CA ALA A 41 1.68 7.18 -20.13
C ALA A 41 2.39 6.74 -21.43
N GLY A 42 2.42 5.42 -21.71
CA GLY A 42 3.13 4.85 -22.85
C GLY A 42 2.43 5.04 -24.20
N PHE A 43 1.10 5.07 -24.24
CA PHE A 43 0.31 5.19 -25.47
C PHE A 43 -0.53 6.48 -25.53
N SER A 44 -0.26 7.46 -24.67
CA SER A 44 -0.93 8.76 -24.71
C SER A 44 -0.64 9.49 -26.02
N HIS A 45 -1.70 9.92 -26.71
CA HIS A 45 -1.61 10.92 -27.81
C HIS A 45 -1.41 12.35 -27.28
N ILE A 46 -1.51 12.56 -25.97
CA ILE A 46 -1.23 13.83 -25.33
C ILE A 46 0.27 13.86 -25.03
N GLU A 47 1.01 14.57 -25.90
CA GLU A 47 2.47 14.76 -25.82
C GLU A 47 2.91 15.17 -24.40
N ALA A 48 2.14 16.02 -23.71
CA ALA A 48 2.45 16.46 -22.36
C ALA A 48 2.51 15.32 -21.33
N VAL A 49 1.62 14.33 -21.42
CA VAL A 49 1.59 13.18 -20.48
C VAL A 49 2.73 12.22 -20.77
N HIS A 50 3.03 11.98 -22.05
CA HIS A 50 4.14 11.15 -22.48
C HIS A 50 5.48 11.78 -22.07
N ASN A 51 5.67 13.07 -22.39
CA ASN A 51 6.86 13.83 -22.04
C ASN A 51 7.05 13.93 -20.53
N ALA A 52 5.99 14.17 -19.75
CA ALA A 52 6.07 14.18 -18.29
C ALA A 52 6.55 12.84 -17.71
N ALA A 53 6.16 11.71 -18.31
CA ALA A 53 6.65 10.38 -17.91
C ALA A 53 8.14 10.20 -18.26
N HIS A 54 8.57 10.67 -19.43
CA HIS A 54 9.98 10.68 -19.84
C HIS A 54 10.83 11.58 -18.94
N ASP A 55 10.37 12.80 -18.65
CA ASP A 55 11.02 13.78 -17.79
C ASP A 55 11.08 13.28 -16.34
N THR A 56 10.05 12.58 -15.86
CA THR A 56 10.05 11.92 -14.56
C THR A 56 11.13 10.86 -14.50
N ARG A 57 11.29 10.01 -15.52
CA ARG A 57 12.36 9.00 -15.54
C ARG A 57 13.75 9.64 -15.53
N HIS A 58 13.92 10.75 -16.23
CA HIS A 58 15.17 11.52 -16.21
C HIS A 58 15.39 12.19 -14.84
N SER A 59 14.32 12.65 -14.19
CA SER A 59 14.33 13.28 -12.86
C SER A 59 14.48 12.27 -11.71
N ASN A 60 14.04 11.03 -11.92
CA ASN A 60 14.18 9.91 -10.98
C ASN A 60 15.58 9.26 -11.08
N ALA A 61 16.33 9.60 -12.14
CA ALA A 61 17.73 9.24 -12.31
C ALA A 61 18.70 10.27 -11.70
N PHE A 62 18.23 11.19 -10.84
CA PHE A 62 19.12 12.11 -10.15
C PHE A 62 20.02 11.38 -9.15
N PRO A 63 21.26 11.87 -8.97
CA PRO A 63 22.39 11.09 -8.52
C PRO A 63 22.25 10.60 -7.07
N CYS A 64 22.92 9.48 -6.80
CA CYS A 64 23.22 9.01 -5.45
C CYS A 64 24.28 9.93 -4.80
N HIS A 65 24.01 11.23 -4.67
CA HIS A 65 24.72 12.16 -3.78
C HIS A 65 24.04 13.53 -3.78
#